data_AF-A0A2V6K516-F1
#
_entry.id   AF-A0A2V6K516-F1
#
_cell.length_a   1.000
_cell.length_b   1.000
_cell.length_c   1.000
_cell.angle_alpha   90.00
_cell.angle_beta   90.00
_cell.angle_gamma   90.00
#
_symmetry.space_group_name_H-M   'P 1'
#
loop_
_entity.id
_entity.type
_entity.pdbx_description
1 polymer ?
#
loop_
_entity_poly.entity_id
_entity_poly.type
_entity_poly.pdbx_seq_one_letter_code
_entity_poly.pdbx_strand_id
1 'polypeptide(L)'
;MKKLKMNPRSKSSGQVIVILIIVVALLVGAWWWLSSNKQEMATEGKQFARDAAQRIVVQRDMNFFNSHLSPQARMNFPQSAQQDFFAEIAKLGAPSGAIDVKGEIEFNSQFFEPHGSFQARINYPARYADLNLIVSHPVGRWQIDQITFLPQQELH
;
A
#
# COMPACT_ATOMS: atom_id res chain seq x y z
N MET A 1 -12.16 -69.40 39.21
CA MET A 1 -12.05 -67.97 39.59
C MET A 1 -11.77 -67.14 38.34
N LYS A 2 -12.70 -66.30 37.90
CA LYS A 2 -12.53 -65.45 36.69
C LYS A 2 -11.77 -64.18 37.06
N LYS A 3 -10.59 -63.96 36.45
CA LYS A 3 -9.86 -62.67 36.57
C LYS A 3 -10.55 -61.64 35.69
N LEU A 4 -11.25 -60.69 36.29
CA LEU A 4 -11.72 -59.48 35.61
C LEU A 4 -10.50 -58.63 35.26
N LYS A 5 -10.15 -58.61 33.98
CA LYS A 5 -9.08 -57.78 33.42
C LYS A 5 -9.66 -56.37 33.24
N MET A 6 -9.33 -55.46 34.15
CA MET A 6 -9.68 -54.03 34.03
C MET A 6 -8.97 -53.44 32.81
N ASN A 7 -9.75 -52.98 31.82
CA ASN A 7 -9.26 -52.08 30.78
C ASN A 7 -9.02 -50.70 31.41
N PRO A 8 -7.80 -50.12 31.34
CA PRO A 8 -7.57 -48.76 31.79
C PRO A 8 -8.14 -47.83 30.71
N ARG A 9 -9.42 -47.48 30.84
CA ARG A 9 -10.06 -46.49 29.97
C ARG A 9 -9.64 -45.09 30.41
N SER A 10 -8.97 -44.40 29.48
CA SER A 10 -9.09 -42.95 29.24
C SER A 10 -8.61 -41.96 30.32
N LYS A 11 -7.31 -41.64 30.29
CA LYS A 11 -6.81 -40.28 30.60
C LYS A 11 -6.34 -39.51 29.36
N SER A 12 -6.47 -40.09 28.17
CA SER A 12 -5.96 -39.53 26.91
C SER A 12 -6.95 -38.58 26.22
N SER A 13 -8.26 -38.71 26.46
CA SER A 13 -9.28 -37.90 25.78
C SER A 13 -9.25 -36.41 26.20
N GLY A 14 -8.99 -36.10 27.47
CA GLY A 14 -8.87 -34.71 27.94
C GLY A 14 -7.63 -33.99 27.41
N GLN A 15 -6.52 -34.71 27.23
CA GLN A 15 -5.27 -34.16 26.71
C GLN A 15 -5.39 -33.76 25.23
N VAL A 16 -6.10 -34.55 24.42
CA VAL A 16 -6.35 -34.23 23.01
C VAL A 16 -7.21 -32.96 22.88
N ILE A 17 -8.22 -32.80 23.73
CA ILE A 17 -9.07 -31.60 23.74
C ILE A 17 -8.26 -30.35 24.12
N VAL A 18 -7.39 -30.45 25.14
CA VAL A 18 -6.52 -29.32 25.54
C VAL A 18 -5.56 -28.94 24.41
N ILE A 19 -4.94 -29.91 23.73
CA ILE A 19 -4.05 -29.65 22.59
C ILE A 19 -4.82 -28.96 21.45
N LEU A 20 -6.04 -29.44 21.14
CA LEU A 20 -6.89 -28.81 20.11
C LEU A 20 -7.22 -27.36 20.44
N ILE A 21 -7.55 -27.04 21.69
CA ILE A 21 -7.82 -25.67 22.13
C ILE A 21 -6.59 -24.78 21.95
N ILE A 22 -5.40 -25.27 22.33
CA ILE A 22 -4.15 -24.54 22.14
C ILE A 22 -3.88 -24.28 20.66
N VAL A 23 -4.05 -25.29 19.80
CA VAL A 23 -3.87 -25.13 18.34
C VAL A 23 -4.84 -24.10 17.78
N VAL A 24 -6.12 -24.13 18.17
CA VAL A 24 -7.11 -23.14 17.73
C VAL A 24 -6.75 -21.74 18.23
N ALA A 25 -6.32 -21.60 19.48
CA ALA A 25 -5.89 -20.32 20.04
C ALA A 25 -4.69 -19.73 19.27
N LEU A 26 -3.72 -20.58 18.89
CA LEU A 26 -2.58 -20.16 18.07
C LEU A 26 -3.02 -19.73 16.66
N LEU A 27 -3.93 -20.46 16.02
CA LEU A 27 -4.44 -20.11 14.69
C LEU A 27 -5.20 -18.78 14.71
N VAL A 28 -6.06 -18.55 15.71
CA VAL A 28 -6.79 -17.28 15.86
C VAL A 28 -5.82 -16.14 16.14
N GLY A 29 -4.82 -16.35 17.00
CA GLY A 29 -3.79 -15.34 17.29
C GLY A 29 -2.96 -14.97 16.05
N ALA A 30 -2.52 -15.98 15.29
CA ALA A 30 -1.76 -15.77 14.05
C ALA A 30 -2.60 -15.03 12.99
N TRP A 31 -3.88 -15.39 12.84
CA TRP A 31 -4.79 -14.70 11.92
C TRP A 31 -5.02 -13.24 12.30
N TRP A 32 -5.24 -12.96 13.59
CA TRP A 32 -5.48 -11.60 14.07
C TRP A 32 -4.25 -10.70 13.91
N TRP A 33 -3.06 -11.23 14.19
CA TRP A 33 -1.80 -10.52 13.96
C TRP A 33 -1.59 -10.22 12.46
N LEU A 34 -1.84 -11.20 11.59
CA LEU A 34 -1.72 -11.03 10.14
C LEU A 34 -2.68 -9.96 9.61
N SER A 35 -3.94 -9.98 10.05
CA SER A 35 -4.96 -9.01 9.64
C SER A 35 -4.62 -7.60 10.13
N SER A 36 -4.11 -7.47 11.35
CA SER A 36 -3.73 -6.17 11.93
C SER A 36 -2.58 -5.54 11.15
N ASN A 37 -1.52 -6.31 10.85
CA ASN A 37 -0.39 -5.84 10.05
C ASN A 37 -0.82 -5.42 8.63
N LYS A 38 -1.73 -6.16 8.00
CA LYS A 38 -2.26 -5.79 6.68
C LYS A 38 -3.02 -4.47 6.72
N GLN A 39 -3.82 -4.24 7.77
CA GLN A 39 -4.58 -2.99 7.91
C GLN A 39 -3.66 -1.80 8.19
N GLU A 40 -2.61 -2.00 8.98
CA GLU A 40 -1.58 -1.00 9.23
C GLU A 40 -0.85 -0.63 7.93
N MET A 41 -0.34 -1.62 7.20
CA MET A 41 0.29 -1.41 5.89
C MET A 41 -0.65 -0.74 4.88
N ALA A 42 -1.94 -1.11 4.87
CA ALA A 42 -2.92 -0.46 4.01
C ALA A 42 -3.13 1.01 4.37
N THR A 43 -3.07 1.34 5.66
CA THR A 43 -3.19 2.71 6.16
C THR A 43 -1.95 3.53 5.83
N GLU A 44 -0.76 2.98 6.07
CA GLU A 44 0.52 3.60 5.71
C GLU A 44 0.63 3.84 4.21
N GLY A 45 0.25 2.88 3.37
CA GLY A 45 0.28 3.04 1.92
C GLY A 45 -0.65 4.14 1.41
N LYS A 46 -1.84 4.27 2.02
CA LYS A 46 -2.77 5.38 1.74
C LYS A 46 -2.20 6.73 2.17
N GLN A 47 -1.53 6.79 3.33
CA GLN A 47 -0.86 8.01 3.80
C GLN A 47 0.30 8.38 2.88
N PHE A 48 1.14 7.41 2.52
CA PHE A 48 2.23 7.60 1.57
C PHE A 48 1.74 8.14 0.23
N ALA A 49 0.67 7.59 -0.34
CA ALA A 49 0.12 8.05 -1.61
C ALA A 49 -0.38 9.51 -1.53
N ARG A 50 -1.02 9.90 -0.42
CA ARG A 50 -1.44 11.29 -0.17
C ARG A 50 -0.26 12.23 -0.04
N ASP A 51 0.73 11.83 0.76
CA ASP A 51 1.94 12.61 0.97
C ASP A 51 2.75 12.76 -0.32
N ALA A 52 2.83 11.69 -1.11
CA ALA A 52 3.49 11.70 -2.41
C ALA A 52 2.78 12.65 -3.37
N ALA A 53 1.45 12.57 -3.49
CA ALA A 53 0.69 13.49 -4.32
C ALA A 53 0.87 14.95 -3.88
N GLN A 54 0.82 15.22 -2.58
CA GLN A 54 1.03 16.56 -2.03
C GLN A 54 2.45 17.09 -2.33
N ARG A 55 3.49 16.28 -2.06
CA ARG A 55 4.89 16.68 -2.27
C ARG A 55 5.22 16.85 -3.74
N ILE A 56 4.69 16.00 -4.61
CA ILE A 56 4.96 16.04 -6.04
C ILE A 56 4.19 17.20 -6.71
N VAL A 57 2.90 17.34 -6.42
CA VAL A 57 2.05 18.28 -7.18
C VAL A 57 2.10 19.68 -6.58
N VAL A 58 2.05 19.80 -5.25
CA VAL A 58 2.02 21.11 -4.58
C VAL A 58 3.44 21.61 -4.33
N GLN A 59 4.27 20.79 -3.67
CA GLN A 59 5.61 21.22 -3.27
C GLN A 59 6.63 21.11 -4.40
N ARG A 60 6.33 20.31 -5.44
CA ARG A 60 7.25 19.97 -6.53
C ARG A 60 8.61 19.51 -6.01
N ASP A 61 8.58 18.68 -4.97
CA ASP A 61 9.76 18.18 -4.26
C ASP A 61 10.45 17.08 -5.08
N MET A 62 11.40 17.51 -5.91
CA MET A 62 12.17 16.62 -6.78
C MET A 62 13.09 15.67 -5.98
N ASN A 63 13.52 16.06 -4.78
CA ASN A 63 14.35 15.19 -3.93
C ASN A 63 13.53 14.04 -3.36
N PHE A 64 12.32 14.33 -2.88
CA PHE A 64 11.37 13.30 -2.47
C PHE A 64 11.05 12.36 -3.64
N PHE A 65 10.73 12.92 -4.81
CA PHE A 65 10.40 12.12 -5.99
C PHE A 65 11.54 11.16 -6.37
N ASN A 66 12.75 11.68 -6.57
CA ASN A 66 13.91 10.86 -6.95
C ASN A 66 14.27 9.79 -5.89
N SER A 67 14.16 10.12 -4.61
CA SER A 67 14.45 9.17 -3.53
C SER A 67 13.42 8.05 -3.40
N HIS A 68 12.16 8.28 -3.79
CA HIS A 68 11.07 7.30 -3.64
C HIS A 68 10.71 6.57 -4.94
N LEU A 69 11.28 6.91 -6.09
CA LEU A 69 11.12 6.11 -7.30
C LEU A 69 11.71 4.71 -7.12
N SER A 70 10.96 3.69 -7.55
CA SER A 70 11.44 2.32 -7.64
C SER A 70 12.53 2.19 -8.70
N PRO A 71 13.36 1.12 -8.66
CA PRO A 71 14.40 0.92 -9.67
C PRO A 71 13.87 0.93 -11.11
N GLN A 72 12.67 0.37 -11.32
CA GLN A 72 12.01 0.39 -12.63
C GLN A 72 11.52 1.79 -12.99
N ALA A 73 10.87 2.50 -12.06
CA ALA A 73 10.39 3.85 -12.29
C ALA A 73 11.53 4.84 -12.61
N ARG A 74 12.70 4.67 -11.98
CA ARG A 74 13.91 5.47 -12.26
C ARG A 74 14.39 5.35 -13.70
N MET A 75 14.21 4.19 -14.34
CA MET A 75 14.55 4.02 -15.75
C MET A 75 13.62 4.83 -16.67
N ASN A 76 12.35 4.97 -16.28
CA ASN A 76 11.35 5.75 -17.01
C ASN A 76 11.43 7.26 -16.73
N PHE A 77 12.01 7.64 -15.59
CA PHE A 77 12.19 9.02 -15.15
C PHE A 77 13.68 9.38 -14.97
N PRO A 78 14.49 9.44 -16.04
CA PRO A 78 15.80 10.07 -15.97
C PRO A 78 15.67 11.56 -15.58
N GLN A 79 16.77 12.18 -15.15
CA GLN A 79 16.75 13.55 -14.60
C GLN A 79 16.07 14.58 -15.52
N SER A 80 16.24 14.48 -16.84
CA SER A 80 15.54 15.34 -17.81
C SER A 80 14.02 15.13 -17.77
N ALA A 81 13.55 13.88 -17.82
CA ALA A 81 12.12 13.56 -17.74
C ALA A 81 11.50 13.98 -16.41
N GLN A 82 12.25 13.93 -15.30
CA GLN A 82 11.79 14.46 -14.01
C GLN A 82 11.56 15.98 -14.10
N GLN A 83 12.51 16.71 -14.69
CA GLN A 83 12.40 18.16 -14.87
C GLN A 83 11.21 18.52 -15.77
N ASP A 84 11.04 17.82 -16.89
CA ASP A 84 9.92 18.03 -17.81
C ASP A 84 8.57 17.77 -17.14
N PHE A 85 8.46 16.68 -16.38
CA PHE A 85 7.27 16.34 -15.61
C PHE A 85 6.90 17.45 -14.60
N PHE A 86 7.86 17.94 -13.82
CA PHE A 86 7.60 19.04 -12.89
C PHE A 86 7.34 20.37 -13.60
N ALA A 87 7.95 20.60 -14.76
CA ALA A 87 7.67 21.78 -15.58
C ALA A 87 6.24 21.76 -16.11
N GLU A 88 5.71 20.60 -16.50
CA GLU A 88 4.31 20.44 -16.91
C GLU A 88 3.34 20.76 -15.78
N ILE A 89 3.58 20.22 -14.58
CA ILE A 89 2.80 20.55 -13.38
C ILE A 89 2.90 22.05 -13.08
N ALA A 90 4.09 22.64 -13.19
CA ALA A 90 4.33 24.06 -12.91
C ALA A 90 3.54 25.00 -13.84
N LYS A 91 3.31 24.61 -15.10
CA LYS A 91 2.52 25.41 -16.07
C LYS A 91 1.08 25.62 -15.63
N LEU A 92 0.54 24.72 -14.80
CA LEU A 92 -0.83 24.80 -14.29
C LEU A 92 -0.95 25.69 -13.05
N GLY A 93 0.17 26.09 -12.46
CA GLY A 93 0.21 26.90 -11.25
C GLY A 93 -0.07 26.10 -9.98
N ALA A 94 -0.61 26.76 -8.96
CA ALA A 94 -0.95 26.13 -7.69
C ALA A 94 -2.33 25.44 -7.77
N PRO A 95 -2.48 24.22 -7.22
CA PRO A 95 -3.78 23.57 -7.11
C PRO A 95 -4.80 24.40 -6.31
N SER A 96 -6.06 24.40 -6.77
CA SER A 96 -7.21 25.02 -6.11
C SER A 96 -7.86 24.07 -5.10
N GLY A 97 -7.18 23.87 -3.97
CA GLY A 97 -7.72 23.13 -2.83
C GLY A 97 -6.92 21.89 -2.44
N ALA A 98 -7.49 21.09 -1.54
CA ALA A 98 -6.88 19.85 -1.07
C ALA A 98 -6.92 18.77 -2.16
N ILE A 99 -5.84 18.00 -2.27
CA ILE A 99 -5.76 16.87 -3.19
C ILE A 99 -6.41 15.66 -2.52
N ASP A 100 -7.53 15.18 -3.09
CA ASP A 100 -8.18 13.96 -2.65
C ASP A 100 -7.64 12.75 -3.42
N VAL A 101 -6.86 11.91 -2.73
CA VAL A 101 -6.28 10.68 -3.28
C VAL A 101 -7.16 9.50 -2.90
N LYS A 102 -7.70 8.82 -3.91
CA LYS A 102 -8.57 7.64 -3.79
C LYS A 102 -7.85 6.42 -4.34
N GLY A 103 -7.98 5.30 -3.65
CA GLY A 103 -7.33 4.06 -4.05
C GLY A 103 -7.24 3.09 -2.89
N GLU A 104 -6.83 1.88 -3.22
CA GLU A 104 -6.72 0.78 -2.27
C GLU A 104 -5.36 0.10 -2.36
N ILE A 105 -4.98 -0.51 -1.24
CA ILE A 105 -3.80 -1.36 -1.14
C ILE A 105 -4.26 -2.81 -1.27
N GLU A 106 -3.68 -3.51 -2.22
CA GLU A 106 -3.85 -4.93 -2.46
C GLU A 106 -2.57 -5.68 -2.06
N PHE A 107 -2.71 -6.97 -1.76
CA PHE A 107 -1.60 -7.82 -1.32
C PHE A 107 -1.51 -9.05 -2.22
N ASN A 108 -0.44 -9.17 -3.02
CA ASN A 108 -0.31 -10.24 -4.01
C ASN A 108 -0.03 -11.63 -3.42
N SER A 109 0.59 -11.74 -2.24
CA SER A 109 1.00 -13.03 -1.69
C SER A 109 1.28 -12.97 -0.18
N GLN A 110 1.48 -14.15 0.39
CA GLN A 110 1.76 -14.46 1.80
C GLN A 110 3.03 -13.79 2.37
N PHE A 111 3.79 -13.09 1.53
CA PHE A 111 5.08 -12.46 1.82
C PHE A 111 5.05 -10.93 1.97
N PHE A 112 3.87 -10.32 2.13
CA PHE A 112 3.73 -8.90 2.51
C PHE A 112 4.40 -7.90 1.55
N GLU A 113 4.21 -8.08 0.25
CA GLU A 113 4.50 -7.04 -0.74
C GLU A 113 3.20 -6.33 -1.08
N PRO A 114 2.78 -5.30 -0.30
CA PRO A 114 1.61 -4.52 -0.65
C PRO A 114 1.91 -3.67 -1.88
N HIS A 115 0.91 -3.57 -2.73
CA HIS A 115 0.88 -2.68 -3.88
C HIS A 115 -0.42 -1.90 -3.88
N GLY A 116 -0.37 -0.66 -4.35
CA GLY A 116 -1.50 0.25 -4.35
C GLY A 116 -1.66 0.94 -5.68
N SER A 117 -2.91 1.05 -6.13
CA SER A 117 -3.27 1.92 -7.24
C SER A 117 -4.10 3.08 -6.70
N PHE A 118 -3.62 4.29 -6.96
CA PHE A 118 -4.19 5.53 -6.46
C PHE A 118 -4.45 6.49 -7.60
N GLN A 119 -5.57 7.19 -7.50
CA GLN A 119 -6.01 8.21 -8.43
C GLN A 119 -6.37 9.46 -7.65
N ALA A 120 -5.98 10.61 -8.16
CA ALA A 120 -6.33 11.89 -7.58
C ALA A 120 -6.71 12.88 -8.69
N ARG A 121 -7.83 13.58 -8.49
CA ARG A 121 -8.18 14.71 -9.35
C ARG A 121 -7.69 15.99 -8.71
N ILE A 122 -6.91 16.75 -9.46
CA ILE A 122 -6.26 17.96 -9.00
C ILE A 122 -6.90 19.12 -9.74
N ASN A 123 -7.65 19.93 -9.00
CA ASN A 123 -8.25 21.13 -9.56
C ASN A 123 -7.21 22.25 -9.59
N TYR A 124 -7.20 23.00 -10.68
CA TYR A 124 -6.46 24.25 -10.85
C TYR A 124 -7.47 25.37 -11.17
N PRO A 125 -7.08 26.66 -11.09
CA PRO A 125 -8.02 27.76 -11.32
C PRO A 125 -8.79 27.72 -12.64
N ALA A 126 -8.19 27.19 -13.71
CA ALA A 126 -8.77 27.18 -15.06
C ALA A 126 -9.08 25.79 -15.63
N ARG A 127 -8.60 24.71 -15.00
CA ARG A 127 -8.70 23.33 -15.52
C ARG A 127 -8.44 22.31 -14.40
N TYR A 128 -8.59 21.02 -14.67
CA TYR A 128 -8.14 19.97 -13.76
C TYR A 128 -7.03 19.11 -14.40
N ALA A 129 -6.33 18.34 -13.58
CA ALA A 129 -5.46 17.27 -14.03
C ALA A 129 -5.75 16.00 -13.22
N ASP A 130 -5.69 14.86 -13.88
CA ASP A 130 -5.81 13.57 -13.21
C ASP A 130 -4.39 13.01 -12.96
N LEU A 131 -4.13 12.61 -11.72
CA LEU A 131 -2.90 11.97 -11.28
C LEU A 131 -3.19 10.50 -11.01
N ASN A 132 -2.45 9.62 -11.67
CA ASN A 132 -2.44 8.19 -11.36
C ASN A 132 -1.10 7.83 -10.73
N LEU A 133 -1.15 7.07 -9.64
CA LEU A 133 0.02 6.70 -8.85
C LEU A 133 -0.07 5.21 -8.51
N ILE A 134 0.96 4.46 -8.90
CA ILE A 134 1.16 3.08 -8.47
C ILE A 134 2.31 3.06 -7.48
N VAL A 135 2.07 2.47 -6.31
CA VAL A 135 3.05 2.37 -5.23
C VAL A 135 3.20 0.92 -4.78
N SER A 136 4.38 0.60 -4.26
CA SER A 136 4.63 -0.67 -3.60
C SER A 136 5.48 -0.46 -2.35
N HIS A 137 5.51 -1.46 -1.49
CA HIS A 137 6.41 -1.50 -0.34
C HIS A 137 7.30 -2.75 -0.40
N PRO A 138 8.37 -2.75 -1.22
CA PRO A 138 9.42 -3.74 -1.03
C PRO A 138 10.03 -3.55 0.36
N VAL A 139 10.62 -4.62 0.91
CA VAL A 139 11.19 -4.63 2.26
C VAL A 139 12.00 -3.34 2.53
N GLY A 140 11.49 -2.51 3.45
CA GLY A 140 12.19 -1.32 3.98
C GLY A 140 11.50 0.03 3.77
N ARG A 141 10.77 0.26 2.66
CA ARG A 141 10.04 1.53 2.46
C ARG A 141 8.99 1.48 1.35
N TRP A 142 8.03 2.41 1.41
CA TRP A 142 7.14 2.71 0.29
C TRP A 142 7.91 3.38 -0.86
N GLN A 143 7.56 3.01 -2.09
CA GLN A 143 8.13 3.54 -3.31
C GLN A 143 7.07 3.77 -4.38
N ILE A 144 7.40 4.59 -5.37
CA ILE A 144 6.58 4.92 -6.53
C ILE A 144 7.05 4.05 -7.69
N ASP A 145 6.18 3.19 -8.19
CA ASP A 145 6.45 2.33 -9.34
C ASP A 145 6.04 2.97 -10.65
N GLN A 146 4.93 3.71 -10.62
CA GLN A 146 4.46 4.45 -11.76
C GLN A 146 3.77 5.73 -11.30
N ILE A 147 3.98 6.79 -12.05
CA ILE A 147 3.23 8.03 -11.90
C ILE A 147 2.84 8.51 -13.29
N THR A 148 1.62 9.01 -13.43
CA THR A 148 1.13 9.59 -14.68
C THR A 148 0.31 10.81 -14.34
N PHE A 149 0.65 11.93 -14.97
CA PHE A 149 -0.02 13.21 -14.79
C PHE A 149 -0.67 13.59 -16.12
N LEU A 150 -1.99 13.74 -16.12
CA LEU A 150 -2.79 13.99 -17.31
C LEU A 150 -3.54 15.31 -17.13
N PRO A 151 -2.99 16.45 -17.60
CA PRO A 151 -3.75 17.68 -17.64
C PRO A 151 -4.95 17.53 -18.57
N GLN A 152 -6.08 18.13 -18.19
CA GLN A 152 -7.22 18.24 -19.08
C GLN A 152 -6.78 18.96 -20.37
N GLN A 153 -6.84 18.25 -21.50
CA GLN A 153 -6.63 18.86 -22.81
C GLN A 153 -7.73 19.89 -23.06
N GLU A 154 -7.34 21.11 -23.44
CA GLU A 154 -8.31 22.10 -23.90
C GLU A 154 -9.01 21.51 -25.14
N LEU A 155 -10.33 21.31 -25.05
CA LEU A 155 -11.17 21.10 -26.21
C LEU A 155 -11.10 22.41 -27.02
N HIS A 156 -10.18 22.46 -27.98
CA HIS A 156 -10.11 23.50 -28.99
C HIS A 156 -11.25 23.37 -30.00
#